data_AF-A0A3D4DSA2-F1
#
_entry.id   AF-A0A3D4DSA2-F1
#
_cell.length_a   1.000
_cell.length_b   1.000
_cell.length_c   1.000
_cell.angle_alpha   90.00
_cell.angle_beta   90.00
_cell.angle_gamma   90.00
#
_symmetry.space_group_name_H-M   'P 1'
#
loop_
_entity.id
_entity.type
_entity.pdbx_description
1 polymer ?
#
loop_
_entity_poly.entity_id
_entity_poly.type
_entity_poly.pdbx_seq_one_letter_code
_entity_poly.pdbx_strand_id
1 'polypeptide(L)'
;MGDTSEGSPGAALGAQEESESRPTGIFGRLIGALSPTDGDAEAVPVAALSGEFAAIPAPGMLNLRRMRVEDVMLPKAEIVSVSEDISKDDLVEVFRSSGLSRLPVFHGTLDSPVGLVHLKDVALQHGFNGDKSKDFDLENLVRPLLFAPPSMPIGVLLQKMQTERTHMALVIDEYGGVDGLVTIEDLIEQVIGEIEDEHDLEEGALWALEKPGSYLAEARAPLEEFEAEAGLKLRGYDEDDEEIDTLGGVVFLYAGHVPARGEVIDHPSGCEFEVVDADPRRIKRLRVRLPTAGADAG
;
A
#
# COMPACT_ATOMS: atom_id res chain seq x y z
N MET A 1 -58.44 -32.21 -11.56
CA MET A 1 -58.27 -32.86 -12.87
C MET A 1 -57.55 -31.88 -13.78
N GLY A 2 -56.66 -32.36 -14.65
CA GLY A 2 -55.83 -31.54 -15.54
C GLY A 2 -54.37 -31.60 -15.08
N ASP A 3 -53.58 -32.39 -15.78
CA ASP A 3 -52.19 -32.77 -15.46
C ASP A 3 -51.30 -32.53 -16.69
N THR A 4 -50.00 -32.31 -16.46
CA THR A 4 -48.87 -32.40 -17.43
C THR A 4 -48.92 -31.59 -18.76
N SER A 5 -47.84 -31.24 -19.45
CA SER A 5 -46.37 -31.38 -19.27
C SER A 5 -45.59 -30.32 -20.10
N GLU A 6 -44.26 -30.30 -19.88
CA GLU A 6 -43.16 -29.80 -20.74
C GLU A 6 -42.79 -28.31 -20.62
N GLY A 7 -41.51 -27.91 -20.51
CA GLY A 7 -40.27 -28.72 -20.41
C GLY A 7 -39.03 -27.85 -20.13
N SER A 8 -37.89 -28.51 -19.89
CA SER A 8 -36.53 -27.94 -19.73
C SER A 8 -35.54 -28.89 -20.42
N PRO A 9 -34.23 -28.57 -20.63
CA PRO A 9 -33.47 -27.32 -20.41
C PRO A 9 -32.65 -26.87 -21.66
N GLY A 10 -31.80 -25.84 -21.57
CA GLY A 10 -30.74 -25.64 -22.59
C GLY A 10 -29.94 -24.32 -22.62
N ALA A 11 -28.66 -24.40 -22.23
CA ALA A 11 -27.47 -23.67 -22.75
C ALA A 11 -27.44 -22.11 -22.91
N ALA A 12 -26.65 -21.48 -22.01
CA ALA A 12 -25.37 -20.77 -22.26
C ALA A 12 -25.19 -19.63 -23.31
N LEU A 13 -24.18 -18.78 -23.03
CA LEU A 13 -23.61 -17.64 -23.78
C LEU A 13 -24.37 -16.30 -23.65
N GLY A 14 -23.72 -15.16 -23.35
CA GLY A 14 -22.31 -14.96 -22.96
C GLY A 14 -21.93 -13.49 -22.76
N ALA A 15 -20.76 -13.30 -22.14
CA ALA A 15 -19.86 -12.12 -22.15
C ALA A 15 -20.43 -10.68 -22.07
N GLN A 16 -20.15 -10.01 -20.95
CA GLN A 16 -19.50 -8.69 -20.95
C GLN A 16 -18.91 -8.41 -19.55
N GLU A 17 -17.60 -8.62 -19.40
CA GLU A 17 -16.84 -8.08 -18.27
C GLU A 17 -16.17 -6.78 -18.75
N GLU A 18 -16.71 -5.64 -18.32
CA GLU A 18 -16.05 -4.34 -18.49
C GLU A 18 -15.11 -4.07 -17.32
N SER A 19 -13.95 -3.52 -17.65
CA SER A 19 -12.88 -3.17 -16.71
C SER A 19 -13.28 -2.01 -15.78
N GLU A 20 -13.29 -2.24 -14.47
CA GLU A 20 -13.22 -1.14 -13.49
C GLU A 20 -11.84 -1.10 -12.82
N SER A 21 -11.05 -0.12 -13.22
CA SER A 21 -9.81 0.28 -12.55
C SER A 21 -10.11 0.80 -11.14
N ARG A 22 -9.71 0.06 -10.10
CA ARG A 22 -9.72 0.58 -8.73
C ARG A 22 -8.44 1.38 -8.44
N PRO A 23 -8.53 2.56 -7.81
CA PRO A 23 -7.37 3.39 -7.52
C PRO A 23 -6.51 2.78 -6.41
N THR A 24 -5.20 2.98 -6.52
CA THR A 24 -4.17 2.46 -5.61
C THR A 24 -4.24 3.11 -4.23
N GLY A 25 -4.23 2.28 -3.18
CA GLY A 25 -4.04 2.72 -1.81
C GLY A 25 -2.59 3.13 -1.51
N ILE A 26 -2.49 4.21 -0.75
CA ILE A 26 -1.43 4.85 0.06
C ILE A 26 -0.20 4.06 0.59
N PHE A 27 0.13 2.86 0.10
CA PHE A 27 1.18 1.99 0.66
C PHE A 27 2.61 2.29 0.16
N GLY A 28 3.24 3.29 0.80
CA GLY A 28 4.55 3.81 0.36
C GLY A 28 5.52 4.30 1.44
N ARG A 29 5.54 3.74 2.67
CA ARG A 29 6.49 4.12 3.74
C ARG A 29 7.04 2.86 4.47
N LEU A 30 8.35 2.54 4.36
CA LEU A 30 9.47 2.82 5.32
C LEU A 30 9.25 2.17 6.71
N ILE A 31 10.19 1.49 7.41
CA ILE A 31 11.64 1.15 7.30
C ILE A 31 11.89 -0.08 8.24
N GLY A 32 12.99 -0.84 8.31
CA GLY A 32 14.32 -0.88 7.65
C GLY A 32 15.47 -1.08 8.66
N ALA A 33 16.47 -1.96 8.38
CA ALA A 33 17.63 -2.34 9.26
C ALA A 33 17.27 -3.18 10.52
N LEU A 34 18.08 -4.10 11.07
CA LEU A 34 19.34 -4.78 10.70
C LEU A 34 19.47 -6.06 11.57
N SER A 35 20.28 -7.06 11.17
CA SER A 35 20.78 -8.12 12.08
C SER A 35 22.30 -8.31 11.91
N PRO A 36 23.08 -8.46 12.99
CA PRO A 36 24.51 -8.71 12.93
C PRO A 36 24.85 -10.21 12.84
N THR A 37 25.96 -10.52 12.18
CA THR A 37 26.61 -11.85 12.18
C THR A 37 27.77 -11.90 13.19
N ASP A 38 28.03 -13.08 13.75
CA ASP A 38 29.25 -13.35 14.53
C ASP A 38 30.51 -13.35 13.64
N GLY A 39 31.65 -12.87 14.16
CA GLY A 39 32.94 -12.98 13.44
C GLY A 39 34.06 -11.99 13.82
N ASP A 40 34.49 -11.98 15.09
CA ASP A 40 35.80 -11.51 15.60
C ASP A 40 36.59 -10.39 14.86
N ALA A 41 36.48 -9.15 15.36
CA ALA A 41 37.58 -8.16 15.35
C ALA A 41 37.45 -7.18 16.54
N GLU A 42 38.55 -6.89 17.24
CA GLU A 42 38.53 -6.05 18.45
C GLU A 42 38.18 -4.57 18.18
N ALA A 43 37.50 -3.95 19.15
CA ALA A 43 36.80 -2.68 18.99
C ALA A 43 37.63 -1.42 19.36
N VAL A 44 37.26 -0.30 18.74
CA VAL A 44 37.44 1.06 19.28
C VAL A 44 36.08 1.77 19.21
N PRO A 45 35.53 2.30 20.31
CA PRO A 45 34.13 2.72 20.34
C PRO A 45 33.92 4.12 19.75
N VAL A 46 33.06 4.22 18.74
CA VAL A 46 32.39 5.46 18.34
C VAL A 46 30.91 5.27 18.70
N ALA A 47 30.38 6.13 19.57
CA ALA A 47 29.05 5.93 20.15
C ALA A 47 27.95 5.99 19.08
N ALA A 48 27.34 4.84 18.78
CA ALA A 48 26.20 4.74 17.89
C ALA A 48 24.93 5.25 18.59
N LEU A 49 24.26 6.22 17.98
CA LEU A 49 22.88 6.57 18.30
C LEU A 49 21.97 5.60 17.54
N SER A 50 21.77 4.40 18.11
CA SER A 50 20.81 3.42 17.62
C SER A 50 19.39 3.88 17.94
N GLY A 51 18.68 4.41 16.94
CA GLY A 51 17.23 4.49 16.97
C GLY A 51 16.64 3.15 16.56
N GLU A 52 16.01 2.43 17.48
CA GLU A 52 15.21 1.26 17.17
C GLU A 52 13.96 1.69 16.39
N PHE A 53 13.97 1.52 15.06
CA PHE A 53 12.71 1.33 14.35
C PHE A 53 12.24 -0.08 14.63
N ALA A 54 11.28 -0.21 15.55
CA ALA A 54 10.62 -1.48 15.83
C ALA A 54 10.00 -2.01 14.54
N ALA A 55 10.29 -3.27 14.20
CA ALA A 55 9.62 -3.92 13.07
C ALA A 55 8.10 -3.90 13.31
N ILE A 56 7.35 -3.38 12.34
CA ILE A 56 5.88 -3.33 12.42
C ILE A 56 5.39 -4.78 12.61
N PRO A 57 4.64 -5.07 13.70
CA PRO A 57 4.20 -6.43 13.97
C PRO A 57 3.24 -6.91 12.87
N ALA A 58 3.34 -8.19 12.51
CA ALA A 58 2.44 -8.81 11.52
C ALA A 58 0.97 -8.46 11.81
N PRO A 59 0.14 -8.17 10.79
CA PRO A 59 -1.26 -7.80 10.98
C PRO A 59 -2.05 -8.82 11.81
N GLY A 60 -3.00 -8.35 12.59
CA GLY A 60 -3.91 -9.24 13.31
C GLY A 60 -4.67 -8.59 14.46
N MET A 61 -5.73 -9.26 14.91
CA MET A 61 -6.60 -8.82 16.01
C MET A 61 -5.86 -8.49 17.32
N LEU A 62 -4.65 -9.00 17.52
CA LEU A 62 -3.84 -8.73 18.70
C LEU A 62 -3.19 -7.34 18.69
N ASN A 63 -2.99 -6.75 17.50
CA ASN A 63 -2.44 -5.40 17.33
C ASN A 63 -3.36 -4.33 17.90
N LEU A 64 -4.69 -4.53 17.83
CA LEU A 64 -5.70 -3.68 18.48
C LEU A 64 -5.44 -3.42 19.98
N ARG A 65 -4.72 -4.32 20.66
CA ARG A 65 -4.38 -4.23 22.08
C ARG A 65 -2.89 -3.95 22.34
N ARG A 66 -2.02 -4.08 21.34
CA ARG A 66 -0.56 -3.92 21.48
C ARG A 66 -0.07 -2.58 20.96
N MET A 67 -0.55 -2.18 19.79
CA MET A 67 -0.13 -0.95 19.10
C MET A 67 -0.89 0.27 19.61
N ARG A 68 -0.21 1.41 19.51
CA ARG A 68 -0.67 2.75 19.87
C ARG A 68 -0.85 3.60 18.62
N VAL A 69 -1.54 4.72 18.78
CA VAL A 69 -1.77 5.69 17.70
C VAL A 69 -0.45 6.22 17.14
N GLU A 70 0.57 6.43 17.98
CA GLU A 70 1.92 6.82 17.56
C GLU A 70 2.62 5.80 16.65
N ASP A 71 2.32 4.51 16.78
CA ASP A 71 2.94 3.44 15.97
C ASP A 71 2.41 3.40 14.52
N VAL A 72 1.28 4.07 14.25
CA VAL A 72 0.51 3.95 12.98
C VAL A 72 0.15 5.29 12.34
N MET A 73 0.46 6.42 12.99
CA MET A 73 0.06 7.74 12.50
C MET A 73 0.92 8.22 11.33
N LEU A 74 0.28 8.95 10.41
CA LEU A 74 0.96 9.81 9.45
C LEU A 74 1.61 10.99 10.22
N PRO A 75 2.94 11.15 10.21
CA PRO A 75 3.62 12.25 10.90
C PRO A 75 3.20 13.62 10.39
N LYS A 76 3.20 14.63 11.28
CA LYS A 76 2.81 16.02 10.98
C LYS A 76 3.37 16.58 9.66
N ALA A 77 4.66 16.33 9.39
CA ALA A 77 5.37 16.83 8.22
C ALA A 77 4.84 16.27 6.88
N GLU A 78 4.03 15.22 6.93
CA GLU A 78 3.50 14.51 5.78
C GLU A 78 1.98 14.73 5.59
N ILE A 79 1.34 15.47 6.51
CA ILE A 79 -0.08 15.81 6.44
C ILE A 79 -0.34 16.81 5.31
N VAL A 80 -1.03 16.36 4.26
CA VAL A 80 -1.64 17.26 3.27
C VAL A 80 -2.89 17.91 3.89
N SER A 81 -2.92 19.23 3.94
CA SER A 81 -3.94 20.02 4.63
C SER A 81 -4.19 21.35 3.89
N VAL A 82 -5.25 22.07 4.27
CA VAL A 82 -5.66 23.34 3.64
C VAL A 82 -5.94 24.42 4.67
N SER A 83 -5.65 25.68 4.33
CA SER A 83 -6.04 26.84 5.13
C SER A 83 -7.57 27.02 5.11
N GLU A 84 -8.15 27.57 6.17
CA GLU A 84 -9.56 27.98 6.19
C GLU A 84 -9.90 29.06 5.13
N ASP A 85 -8.93 29.91 4.77
CA ASP A 85 -9.06 30.97 3.76
C ASP A 85 -8.88 30.47 2.30
N ILE A 86 -8.76 29.15 2.06
CA ILE A 86 -8.47 28.61 0.72
C ILE A 86 -9.60 28.90 -0.27
N SER A 87 -9.26 29.26 -1.52
CA SER A 87 -10.27 29.43 -2.57
C SER A 87 -10.86 28.09 -3.00
N LYS A 88 -12.07 28.12 -3.57
CA LYS A 88 -12.72 26.92 -4.14
C LYS A 88 -11.82 26.20 -5.14
N ASP A 89 -11.21 26.95 -6.06
CA ASP A 89 -10.48 26.39 -7.19
C ASP A 89 -9.15 25.79 -6.72
N ASP A 90 -8.47 26.43 -5.77
CA ASP A 90 -7.27 25.88 -5.12
C ASP A 90 -7.60 24.61 -4.32
N LEU A 91 -8.72 24.59 -3.58
CA LEU A 91 -9.16 23.41 -2.83
C LEU A 91 -9.45 22.22 -3.75
N VAL A 92 -10.11 22.47 -4.89
CA VAL A 92 -10.33 21.44 -5.92
C VAL A 92 -9.01 20.94 -6.49
N GLU A 93 -8.02 21.81 -6.70
CA GLU A 93 -6.71 21.39 -7.19
C GLU A 93 -5.90 20.59 -6.16
N VAL A 94 -5.98 20.93 -4.87
CA VAL A 94 -5.39 20.10 -3.79
C VAL A 94 -6.03 18.71 -3.76
N PHE A 95 -7.36 18.60 -3.88
CA PHE A 95 -8.03 17.29 -3.99
C PHE A 95 -7.61 16.50 -5.23
N ARG A 96 -7.48 17.15 -6.40
CA ARG A 96 -7.07 16.50 -7.65
C ARG A 96 -5.61 16.02 -7.64
N SER A 97 -4.71 16.82 -7.09
CA SER A 97 -3.26 16.55 -7.05
C SER A 97 -2.88 15.55 -5.96
N SER A 98 -3.58 15.54 -4.82
CA SER A 98 -3.32 14.59 -3.72
C SER A 98 -4.07 13.26 -3.85
N GLY A 99 -5.19 13.22 -4.59
CA GLY A 99 -6.07 12.04 -4.67
C GLY A 99 -6.83 11.72 -3.37
N LEU A 100 -6.70 12.55 -2.33
CA LEU A 100 -7.30 12.31 -1.02
C LEU A 100 -8.81 12.58 -1.03
N SER A 101 -9.56 11.84 -0.22
CA SER A 101 -11.01 12.08 -0.07
C SER A 101 -11.36 13.13 0.99
N ARG A 102 -10.43 13.42 1.90
CA ARG A 102 -10.63 14.28 3.09
C ARG A 102 -9.33 15.04 3.35
N LEU A 103 -9.44 16.30 3.77
CA LEU A 103 -8.31 17.18 4.10
C LEU A 103 -8.58 17.87 5.44
N PRO A 104 -7.62 17.92 6.38
CA PRO A 104 -7.69 18.79 7.54
C PRO A 104 -7.71 20.27 7.10
N VAL A 105 -8.55 21.06 7.76
CA VAL A 105 -8.66 22.51 7.61
C VAL A 105 -8.05 23.16 8.85
N PHE A 106 -7.18 24.16 8.68
CA PHE A 106 -6.45 24.80 9.76
C PHE A 106 -6.41 26.33 9.63
N HIS A 107 -6.26 27.02 10.76
CA HIS A 107 -6.03 28.47 10.83
C HIS A 107 -4.53 28.76 10.98
N GLY A 108 -3.88 29.20 9.91
CA GLY A 108 -2.48 29.65 9.89
C GLY A 108 -1.41 28.55 10.06
N THR A 109 -1.55 27.66 11.04
CA THR A 109 -0.64 26.51 11.27
C THR A 109 -1.43 25.23 11.56
N LEU A 110 -0.81 24.06 11.32
CA LEU A 110 -1.41 22.76 11.66
C LEU A 110 -1.76 22.61 13.15
N ASP A 111 -1.11 23.35 14.04
CA ASP A 111 -1.38 23.38 15.49
C ASP A 111 -2.63 24.21 15.86
N SER A 112 -3.41 24.65 14.87
CA SER A 112 -4.70 25.31 15.04
C SER A 112 -5.75 24.70 14.09
N PRO A 113 -6.13 23.43 14.32
CA PRO A 113 -7.09 22.73 13.48
C PRO A 113 -8.52 23.25 13.69
N VAL A 114 -9.21 23.50 12.57
CA VAL A 114 -10.60 23.98 12.52
C VAL A 114 -11.56 22.81 12.35
N GLY A 115 -11.18 21.81 11.54
CA GLY A 115 -11.96 20.62 11.26
C GLY A 115 -11.46 19.91 10.01
N LEU A 116 -12.32 19.20 9.30
CA LEU A 116 -12.00 18.55 8.02
C LEU A 116 -13.00 18.92 6.92
N VAL A 117 -12.52 18.99 5.69
CA VAL A 117 -13.36 19.11 4.49
C VAL A 117 -13.32 17.80 3.69
N HIS A 118 -14.48 17.38 3.17
CA HIS A 118 -14.62 16.15 2.41
C HIS A 118 -14.93 16.46 0.94
N LEU A 119 -14.18 15.85 0.02
CA LEU A 119 -14.36 15.97 -1.43
C LEU A 119 -15.83 15.76 -1.86
N LYS A 120 -16.54 14.83 -1.21
CA LYS A 120 -17.95 14.53 -1.49
C LYS A 120 -18.86 15.74 -1.25
N ASP A 121 -18.63 16.51 -0.18
CA ASP A 121 -19.46 17.66 0.15
C ASP A 121 -19.20 18.83 -0.82
N VAL A 122 -17.92 19.07 -1.15
CA VAL A 122 -17.53 20.04 -2.19
C VAL A 122 -18.17 19.69 -3.54
N ALA A 123 -18.09 18.42 -3.95
CA ALA A 123 -18.65 17.94 -5.21
C ALA A 123 -20.18 18.03 -5.27
N LEU A 124 -20.88 17.70 -4.18
CA LEU A 124 -22.34 17.76 -4.11
C LEU A 124 -22.87 19.20 -4.08
N GLN A 125 -22.20 20.12 -3.39
CA GLN A 125 -22.68 21.50 -3.22
C GLN A 125 -22.23 22.44 -4.36
N HIS A 126 -21.03 22.24 -4.92
CA HIS A 126 -20.42 23.18 -5.88
C HIS A 126 -19.89 22.53 -7.18
N GLY A 127 -20.16 21.23 -7.40
CA GLY A 127 -19.80 20.47 -8.60
C GLY A 127 -20.88 20.46 -9.68
N PHE A 128 -21.09 19.31 -10.34
CA PHE A 128 -21.89 19.17 -11.57
C PHE A 128 -23.34 19.69 -11.49
N ASN A 129 -23.99 19.56 -10.33
CA ASN A 129 -25.34 20.08 -10.06
C ASN A 129 -25.35 21.20 -8.99
N GLY A 130 -24.20 21.77 -8.66
CA GLY A 130 -24.08 22.81 -7.65
C GLY A 130 -24.73 24.12 -8.08
N ASP A 131 -25.32 24.83 -7.12
CA ASP A 131 -25.92 26.14 -7.37
C ASP A 131 -24.80 27.17 -7.61
N LYS A 132 -24.57 27.52 -8.88
CA LYS A 132 -23.54 28.50 -9.29
C LYS A 132 -23.80 29.92 -8.76
N SER A 133 -24.97 30.19 -8.15
CA SER A 133 -25.27 31.46 -7.49
C SER A 133 -24.89 31.49 -6.00
N LYS A 134 -24.49 30.35 -5.42
CA LYS A 134 -23.92 30.34 -4.07
C LYS A 134 -22.42 30.60 -4.12
N ASP A 135 -22.01 31.67 -3.44
CA ASP A 135 -20.62 31.90 -3.10
C ASP A 135 -20.05 30.68 -2.35
N PHE A 136 -18.77 30.40 -2.58
CA PHE A 136 -18.08 29.35 -1.87
C PHE A 136 -17.74 29.82 -0.46
N ASP A 137 -18.19 29.07 0.53
CA ASP A 137 -17.92 29.30 1.95
C ASP A 137 -17.51 27.96 2.56
N LEU A 138 -16.23 27.88 2.95
CA LEU A 138 -15.64 26.66 3.50
C LEU A 138 -16.20 26.34 4.89
N GLU A 139 -16.60 27.32 5.71
CA GLU A 139 -17.12 27.06 7.07
C GLU A 139 -18.34 26.12 7.04
N ASN A 140 -19.22 26.28 6.05
CA ASN A 140 -20.40 25.42 5.86
C ASN A 140 -20.08 23.99 5.40
N LEU A 141 -18.85 23.74 4.96
CA LEU A 141 -18.35 22.44 4.50
C LEU A 141 -17.42 21.76 5.54
N VAL A 142 -16.94 22.50 6.53
CA VAL A 142 -16.09 21.98 7.61
C VAL A 142 -16.92 21.07 8.52
N ARG A 143 -16.41 19.85 8.73
CA ARG A 143 -16.93 18.88 9.70
C ARG A 143 -15.99 18.79 10.91
N PRO A 144 -16.51 18.43 12.10
CA PRO A 144 -15.66 18.19 13.26
C PRO A 144 -14.59 17.12 13.00
N LEU A 145 -13.39 17.33 13.54
CA LEU A 145 -12.34 16.33 13.63
C LEU A 145 -12.40 15.56 14.95
N LEU A 146 -12.00 14.29 14.89
CA LEU A 146 -11.72 13.52 16.10
C LEU A 146 -10.31 13.85 16.60
N PHE A 147 -10.13 13.88 17.92
CA PHE A 147 -8.81 14.03 18.55
C PHE A 147 -8.47 12.80 19.39
N ALA A 148 -7.19 12.41 19.36
CA ALA A 148 -6.62 11.30 20.12
C ALA A 148 -5.19 11.63 20.59
N PRO A 149 -4.77 11.18 21.79
CA PRO A 149 -3.38 11.28 22.21
C PRO A 149 -2.54 10.16 21.57
N PRO A 150 -1.23 10.36 21.33
CA PRO A 150 -0.34 9.39 20.68
C PRO A 150 -0.31 8.02 21.39
N SER A 151 -0.37 8.03 22.72
CA SER A 151 -0.32 6.82 23.55
C SER A 151 -1.61 5.97 23.58
N MET A 152 -2.70 6.42 22.93
CA MET A 152 -3.98 5.69 22.89
C MET A 152 -3.82 4.34 22.14
N PRO A 153 -4.34 3.20 22.66
CA PRO A 153 -4.33 1.95 21.92
C PRO A 153 -5.21 2.02 20.67
N ILE A 154 -4.74 1.49 19.53
CA ILE A 154 -5.44 1.66 18.24
C ILE A 154 -6.86 1.09 18.24
N GLY A 155 -7.12 0.00 18.98
CA GLY A 155 -8.47 -0.56 19.11
C GLY A 155 -9.47 0.33 19.85
N VAL A 156 -8.99 1.19 20.76
CA VAL A 156 -9.83 2.19 21.44
C VAL A 156 -10.20 3.30 20.46
N LEU A 157 -9.24 3.76 19.65
CA LEU A 157 -9.50 4.76 18.62
C LEU A 157 -10.45 4.22 17.54
N LEU A 158 -10.22 3.00 17.04
CA LEU A 158 -11.10 2.33 16.07
C LEU A 158 -12.55 2.23 16.58
N GLN A 159 -12.76 1.83 17.84
CA GLN A 159 -14.09 1.78 18.45
C GLN A 159 -14.73 3.17 18.55
N LYS A 160 -13.96 4.21 18.88
CA LYS A 160 -14.42 5.60 18.97
C LYS A 160 -14.84 6.12 17.58
N MET A 161 -14.00 5.90 16.56
CA MET A 161 -14.26 6.23 15.15
C MET A 161 -15.53 5.55 14.62
N GLN A 162 -15.73 4.26 14.91
CA GLN A 162 -16.96 3.53 14.55
C GLN A 162 -18.21 4.10 15.24
N THR A 163 -18.10 4.48 16.52
CA THR A 163 -19.21 5.01 17.32
C THR A 163 -19.62 6.41 16.86
N GLU A 164 -18.65 7.30 16.63
CA GLU A 164 -18.85 8.68 16.20
C GLU A 164 -19.03 8.81 14.68
N ARG A 165 -18.81 7.71 13.93
CA ARG A 165 -18.85 7.64 12.45
C ARG A 165 -17.85 8.60 11.78
N THR A 166 -16.68 8.75 12.38
CA THR A 166 -15.57 9.58 11.91
C THR A 166 -14.47 8.70 11.32
N HIS A 167 -13.95 9.08 10.15
CA HIS A 167 -12.92 8.30 9.42
C HIS A 167 -11.51 8.91 9.54
N MET A 168 -11.34 9.97 10.32
CA MET A 168 -10.08 10.70 10.45
C MET A 168 -9.98 11.28 11.86
N ALA A 169 -8.79 11.18 12.45
CA ALA A 169 -8.43 11.77 13.74
C ALA A 169 -7.10 12.51 13.62
N LEU A 170 -6.98 13.65 14.30
CA LEU A 170 -5.69 14.28 14.55
C LEU A 170 -5.10 13.75 15.87
N VAL A 171 -3.80 13.50 15.85
CA VAL A 171 -3.01 13.09 17.00
C VAL A 171 -2.42 14.34 17.63
N ILE A 172 -2.72 14.56 18.91
CA ILE A 172 -2.34 15.77 19.64
C ILE A 172 -1.53 15.43 20.90
N ASP A 173 -0.44 16.17 21.11
CA ASP A 173 0.45 16.05 22.27
C ASP A 173 -0.14 16.66 23.56
N GLU A 174 0.61 16.61 24.68
CA GLU A 174 0.17 17.21 25.94
C GLU A 174 0.14 18.75 25.95
N TYR A 175 0.70 19.40 24.94
CA TYR A 175 0.81 20.85 24.79
C TYR A 175 -0.22 21.45 23.81
N GLY A 176 -0.97 20.61 23.10
CA GLY A 176 -1.96 21.00 22.08
C GLY A 176 -1.41 21.07 20.66
N GLY A 177 -0.16 20.66 20.43
CA GLY A 177 0.44 20.53 19.11
C GLY A 177 -0.02 19.27 18.38
N VAL A 178 -0.11 19.35 17.05
CA VAL A 178 -0.41 18.18 16.20
C VAL A 178 0.88 17.40 15.93
N ASP A 179 0.93 16.15 16.38
CA ASP A 179 2.01 15.19 16.11
C ASP A 179 1.78 14.45 14.78
N GLY A 180 0.52 14.19 14.44
CA GLY A 180 0.17 13.35 13.29
C GLY A 180 -1.31 13.24 13.00
N LEU A 181 -1.66 12.33 12.09
CA LEU A 181 -3.02 12.04 11.64
C LEU A 181 -3.21 10.53 11.49
N VAL A 182 -4.39 10.04 11.82
CA VAL A 182 -4.80 8.64 11.62
C VAL A 182 -6.14 8.59 10.88
N THR A 183 -6.26 7.69 9.92
CA THR A 183 -7.53 7.33 9.28
C THR A 183 -8.07 6.00 9.83
N ILE A 184 -9.37 5.75 9.67
CA ILE A 184 -9.94 4.47 10.13
C ILE A 184 -9.43 3.30 9.27
N GLU A 185 -9.09 3.59 8.02
CA GLU A 185 -8.51 2.67 7.07
C GLU A 185 -7.14 2.14 7.57
N ASP A 186 -6.24 3.02 8.03
CA ASP A 186 -4.93 2.65 8.62
C ASP A 186 -5.07 1.72 9.85
N LEU A 187 -6.12 1.95 10.68
CA LEU A 187 -6.38 1.13 11.87
C LEU A 187 -6.94 -0.25 11.55
N ILE A 188 -7.66 -0.38 10.44
CA ILE A 188 -8.25 -1.65 9.98
C ILE A 188 -7.17 -2.52 9.34
N GLU A 189 -6.26 -1.92 8.59
CA GLU A 189 -5.08 -2.57 8.00
C GLU A 189 -4.25 -3.31 9.06
N GLN A 190 -4.02 -2.72 10.25
CA GLN A 190 -3.26 -3.39 11.31
C GLN A 190 -3.94 -4.68 11.85
N VAL A 191 -5.21 -4.91 11.50
CA VAL A 191 -6.01 -6.09 11.89
C VAL A 191 -6.14 -7.10 10.77
N ILE A 192 -6.34 -6.62 9.54
CA ILE A 192 -6.68 -7.42 8.36
C ILE A 192 -5.43 -7.73 7.51
N GLY A 193 -4.44 -6.84 7.53
CA GLY A 193 -3.35 -6.76 6.56
C GLY A 193 -3.74 -5.97 5.31
N GLU A 194 -2.89 -5.99 4.29
CA GLU A 194 -3.42 -5.97 2.93
C GLU A 194 -4.38 -7.16 2.79
N ILE A 195 -5.44 -7.04 1.99
CA ILE A 195 -6.32 -8.19 1.73
C ILE A 195 -5.56 -9.14 0.79
N GLU A 196 -4.74 -9.98 1.39
CA GLU A 196 -4.09 -11.14 0.77
C GLU A 196 -5.19 -12.06 0.24
N ASP A 197 -5.05 -12.45 -1.02
CA ASP A 197 -6.03 -13.31 -1.71
C ASP A 197 -5.93 -14.74 -1.15
N GLU A 198 -6.92 -15.61 -1.41
CA GLU A 198 -6.87 -17.04 -1.01
C GLU A 198 -5.81 -17.86 -1.80
N HIS A 199 -4.81 -17.17 -2.35
CA HIS A 199 -3.71 -17.65 -3.19
C HIS A 199 -2.32 -17.15 -2.74
N ASP A 200 -2.25 -16.29 -1.71
CA ASP A 200 -0.96 -15.85 -1.15
C ASP A 200 -0.31 -16.93 -0.27
N LEU A 201 1.00 -16.77 -0.09
CA LEU A 201 1.94 -17.81 0.33
C LEU A 201 1.79 -18.27 1.78
N GLU A 202 1.97 -19.59 2.02
CA GLU A 202 2.11 -20.13 3.38
C GLU A 202 3.24 -19.39 4.13
N GLU A 203 3.00 -19.07 5.41
CA GLU A 203 3.84 -18.20 6.24
C GLU A 203 5.34 -18.59 6.19
N GLY A 204 6.14 -17.82 5.44
CA GLY A 204 7.58 -18.01 5.26
C GLY A 204 8.03 -18.49 3.88
N ALA A 205 7.12 -18.89 2.99
CA ALA A 205 7.46 -19.27 1.62
C ALA A 205 7.69 -18.02 0.74
N LEU A 206 8.78 -18.02 -0.05
CA LEU A 206 9.23 -16.86 -0.82
C LEU A 206 8.72 -16.85 -2.28
N TRP A 207 8.03 -17.92 -2.71
CA TRP A 207 7.39 -18.02 -4.03
C TRP A 207 6.25 -19.05 -4.05
N ALA A 208 5.17 -18.74 -4.79
CA ALA A 208 4.03 -19.60 -5.07
C ALA A 208 3.98 -19.95 -6.55
N LEU A 209 3.56 -21.17 -6.88
CA LEU A 209 3.17 -21.52 -8.24
C LEU A 209 1.70 -21.12 -8.45
N GLU A 210 1.45 -19.99 -9.12
CA GLU A 210 0.07 -19.56 -9.46
C GLU A 210 -0.56 -20.49 -10.50
N LYS A 211 0.23 -20.85 -11.53
CA LYS A 211 -0.15 -21.68 -12.69
C LYS A 211 1.08 -22.42 -13.20
N PRO A 212 0.94 -23.53 -13.96
CA PRO A 212 2.10 -24.21 -14.54
C PRO A 212 2.99 -23.24 -15.34
N GLY A 213 4.25 -23.09 -14.90
CA GLY A 213 5.20 -22.14 -15.50
C GLY A 213 5.02 -20.66 -15.12
N SER A 214 4.20 -20.33 -14.11
CA SER A 214 4.01 -18.96 -13.59
C SER A 214 4.13 -18.95 -12.08
N TYR A 215 5.18 -18.34 -11.56
CA TYR A 215 5.42 -18.17 -10.13
C TYR A 215 5.15 -16.73 -9.70
N LEU A 216 4.53 -16.52 -8.54
CA LEU A 216 4.53 -15.25 -7.82
C LEU A 216 5.61 -15.34 -6.74
N ALA A 217 6.63 -14.49 -6.80
CA ALA A 217 7.81 -14.55 -5.94
C ALA A 217 8.13 -13.20 -5.28
N GLU A 218 8.67 -13.25 -4.07
CA GLU A 218 9.31 -12.09 -3.46
C GLU A 218 10.63 -11.78 -4.16
N ALA A 219 10.90 -10.51 -4.42
CA ALA A 219 12.13 -10.06 -5.05
C ALA A 219 13.38 -10.33 -4.18
N ARG A 220 13.21 -10.51 -2.87
CA ARG A 220 14.26 -10.92 -1.93
C ARG A 220 14.54 -12.44 -1.91
N ALA A 221 13.82 -13.24 -2.71
CA ALA A 221 14.04 -14.68 -2.77
C ALA A 221 15.50 -14.98 -3.17
N PRO A 222 16.21 -15.86 -2.43
CA PRO A 222 17.54 -16.33 -2.80
C PRO A 222 17.50 -16.94 -4.20
N LEU A 223 18.37 -16.45 -5.09
CA LEU A 223 18.34 -16.82 -6.50
C LEU A 223 18.61 -18.31 -6.69
N GLU A 224 19.59 -18.87 -5.98
CA GLU A 224 19.96 -20.28 -6.07
C GLU A 224 18.83 -21.23 -5.64
N GLU A 225 18.04 -20.86 -4.62
CA GLU A 225 16.89 -21.65 -4.17
C GLU A 225 15.75 -21.61 -5.19
N PHE A 226 15.48 -20.42 -5.77
CA PHE A 226 14.47 -20.28 -6.81
C PHE A 226 14.86 -20.98 -8.12
N GLU A 227 16.13 -20.90 -8.54
CA GLU A 227 16.67 -21.64 -9.70
C GLU A 227 16.49 -23.16 -9.52
N ALA A 228 16.68 -23.68 -8.30
CA ALA A 228 16.51 -25.08 -7.98
C ALA A 228 15.05 -25.54 -8.04
N GLU A 229 14.10 -24.72 -7.56
CA GLU A 229 12.66 -24.98 -7.69
C GLU A 229 12.18 -24.88 -9.14
N ALA A 230 12.51 -23.78 -9.82
CA ALA A 230 12.08 -23.51 -11.19
C ALA A 230 12.73 -24.45 -12.23
N GLY A 231 13.79 -25.17 -11.84
CA GLY A 231 14.55 -26.06 -12.71
C GLY A 231 15.29 -25.33 -13.84
N LEU A 232 15.59 -24.04 -13.65
CA LEU A 232 16.14 -23.14 -14.66
C LEU A 232 17.30 -22.33 -14.10
N LYS A 233 18.35 -22.15 -14.90
CA LYS A 233 19.43 -21.22 -14.58
C LYS A 233 19.11 -19.82 -15.09
N LEU A 234 19.26 -18.85 -14.20
CA LEU A 234 19.10 -17.42 -14.44
C LEU A 234 20.45 -16.70 -14.44
N ARG A 235 21.47 -17.24 -13.76
CA ARG A 235 22.87 -16.77 -13.90
C ARG A 235 23.60 -17.42 -15.09
N GLY A 236 24.59 -16.72 -15.63
CA GLY A 236 25.60 -17.25 -16.57
C GLY A 236 25.40 -16.84 -18.02
N TYR A 237 24.64 -15.77 -18.26
CA TYR A 237 24.42 -15.13 -19.56
C TYR A 237 25.22 -13.82 -19.68
N ASP A 238 25.54 -13.17 -18.55
CA ASP A 238 26.45 -12.02 -18.44
C ASP A 238 27.60 -12.32 -17.45
N GLU A 239 28.71 -11.56 -17.51
CA GLU A 239 29.81 -11.63 -16.54
C GLU A 239 29.38 -11.08 -15.17
N ASP A 240 28.47 -10.09 -15.15
CA ASP A 240 27.95 -9.46 -13.92
C ASP A 240 26.89 -10.33 -13.18
N ASP A 241 26.40 -11.43 -13.79
CA ASP A 241 25.40 -12.33 -13.19
C ASP A 241 25.91 -13.06 -11.92
N GLU A 242 27.22 -13.30 -11.83
CA GLU A 242 27.82 -14.14 -10.77
C GLU A 242 27.74 -13.49 -9.37
N GLU A 243 27.64 -12.16 -9.29
CA GLU A 243 27.57 -11.40 -8.03
C GLU A 243 26.12 -11.22 -7.50
N ILE A 244 25.10 -11.76 -8.19
CA ILE A 244 23.68 -11.48 -7.91
C ILE A 244 23.03 -12.55 -7.04
N ASP A 245 22.72 -12.23 -5.78
CA ASP A 245 22.16 -13.18 -4.80
C ASP A 245 20.63 -13.37 -4.84
N THR A 246 19.86 -12.49 -5.50
CA THR A 246 18.38 -12.49 -5.40
C THR A 246 17.67 -12.29 -6.73
N LEU A 247 16.42 -12.75 -6.83
CA LEU A 247 15.55 -12.51 -8.00
C LEU A 247 15.44 -11.03 -8.39
N GLY A 248 15.27 -10.15 -7.40
CA GLY A 248 15.19 -8.71 -7.63
C GLY A 248 16.49 -8.10 -8.18
N GLY A 249 17.64 -8.68 -7.81
CA GLY A 249 18.93 -8.29 -8.36
C GLY A 249 19.07 -8.65 -9.85
N VAL A 250 18.58 -9.83 -10.27
CA VAL A 250 18.57 -10.23 -11.68
C VAL A 250 17.73 -9.23 -12.48
N VAL A 251 16.48 -8.98 -12.06
CA VAL A 251 15.60 -8.05 -12.78
C VAL A 251 16.18 -6.63 -12.82
N PHE A 252 16.86 -6.19 -11.76
CA PHE A 252 17.56 -4.89 -11.76
C PHE A 252 18.73 -4.83 -12.76
N LEU A 253 19.55 -5.89 -12.86
CA LEU A 253 20.66 -5.95 -13.82
C LEU A 253 20.13 -5.82 -15.25
N TYR A 254 19.16 -6.65 -15.63
CA TYR A 254 18.63 -6.69 -17.00
C TYR A 254 17.77 -5.47 -17.36
N ALA A 255 17.11 -4.82 -16.39
CA ALA A 255 16.42 -3.53 -16.61
C ALA A 255 17.39 -2.33 -16.64
N GLY A 256 18.52 -2.41 -15.93
CA GLY A 256 19.42 -1.26 -15.71
C GLY A 256 18.86 -0.17 -14.79
N HIS A 257 17.69 -0.39 -14.19
CA HIS A 257 17.05 0.48 -13.20
C HIS A 257 16.11 -0.33 -12.30
N VAL A 258 15.52 0.31 -11.29
CA VAL A 258 14.38 -0.26 -10.55
C VAL A 258 13.15 -0.13 -11.47
N PRO A 259 12.54 -1.23 -11.95
CA PRO A 259 11.39 -1.16 -12.83
C PRO A 259 10.10 -0.89 -12.05
N ALA A 260 9.13 -0.28 -12.73
CA ALA A 260 7.86 0.13 -12.16
C ALA A 260 6.83 -1.03 -12.15
N ARG A 261 5.80 -0.92 -11.30
CA ARG A 261 4.69 -1.89 -11.29
C ARG A 261 4.03 -2.01 -12.67
N GLY A 262 3.87 -3.25 -13.15
CA GLY A 262 3.33 -3.59 -14.46
C GLY A 262 4.37 -3.64 -15.59
N GLU A 263 5.63 -3.31 -15.30
CA GLU A 263 6.73 -3.45 -16.26
C GLU A 263 7.13 -4.92 -16.41
N VAL A 264 7.47 -5.34 -17.63
CA VAL A 264 7.88 -6.71 -17.96
C VAL A 264 9.29 -6.68 -18.54
N ILE A 265 10.17 -7.49 -17.96
CA ILE A 265 11.59 -7.58 -18.29
C ILE A 265 11.86 -8.96 -18.88
N ASP A 266 12.31 -8.99 -20.14
CA ASP A 266 12.72 -10.21 -20.82
C ASP A 266 14.11 -10.65 -20.33
N HIS A 267 14.30 -11.96 -20.16
CA HIS A 267 15.56 -12.54 -19.71
C HIS A 267 16.17 -13.49 -20.76
N PRO A 268 17.49 -13.55 -20.95
CA PRO A 268 18.13 -14.43 -21.94
C PRO A 268 17.82 -15.93 -21.80
N SER A 269 17.42 -16.40 -20.61
CA SER A 269 16.94 -17.77 -20.39
C SER A 269 15.56 -18.07 -21.00
N GLY A 270 14.87 -17.07 -21.56
CA GLY A 270 13.49 -17.16 -22.03
C GLY A 270 12.44 -16.96 -20.93
N CYS A 271 12.83 -16.51 -19.74
CA CYS A 271 11.90 -16.04 -18.73
C CYS A 271 11.39 -14.63 -19.01
N GLU A 272 10.16 -14.34 -18.57
CA GLU A 272 9.65 -12.98 -18.41
C GLU A 272 9.48 -12.68 -16.92
N PHE A 273 9.91 -11.48 -16.50
CA PHE A 273 9.72 -10.98 -15.14
C PHE A 273 8.74 -9.79 -15.15
N GLU A 274 7.53 -9.99 -14.66
CA GLU A 274 6.54 -8.93 -14.49
C GLU A 274 6.60 -8.36 -13.07
N VAL A 275 6.77 -7.05 -12.93
CA VAL A 275 6.79 -6.38 -11.62
C VAL A 275 5.38 -6.25 -11.07
N VAL A 276 5.05 -7.07 -10.07
CA VAL A 276 3.74 -7.06 -9.40
C VAL A 276 3.65 -5.92 -8.39
N ASP A 277 4.73 -5.68 -7.66
CA ASP A 277 4.84 -4.62 -6.63
C ASP A 277 6.30 -4.14 -6.51
N ALA A 278 6.50 -2.83 -6.46
CA ALA A 278 7.79 -2.17 -6.34
C ALA A 278 7.63 -0.80 -5.67
N ASP A 279 8.70 -0.35 -5.00
CA ASP A 279 8.86 1.01 -4.51
C ASP A 279 9.99 1.73 -5.30
N PRO A 280 10.15 3.06 -5.19
CA PRO A 280 11.14 3.80 -5.98
C PRO A 280 12.62 3.41 -5.77
N ARG A 281 12.93 2.49 -4.83
CA ARG A 281 14.28 2.03 -4.54
C ARG A 281 14.50 0.54 -4.77
N ARG A 282 13.43 -0.27 -4.85
CA ARG A 282 13.51 -1.73 -5.00
C ARG A 282 12.22 -2.35 -5.51
N ILE A 283 12.37 -3.49 -6.15
CA ILE A 283 11.26 -4.42 -6.43
C ILE A 283 10.87 -5.11 -5.12
N LYS A 284 9.59 -5.40 -4.92
CA LYS A 284 9.08 -6.18 -3.77
C LYS A 284 8.57 -7.56 -4.20
N ARG A 285 7.68 -7.62 -5.21
CA ARG A 285 7.07 -8.84 -5.73
C ARG A 285 7.17 -8.90 -7.26
N LEU A 286 7.51 -10.07 -7.76
CA LEU A 286 7.70 -10.41 -9.17
C LEU A 286 6.78 -11.57 -9.55
N ARG A 287 6.20 -11.52 -10.74
CA ARG A 287 5.62 -12.69 -11.39
C ARG A 287 6.62 -13.19 -12.42
N VAL A 288 7.17 -14.38 -12.17
CA VAL A 288 8.16 -15.04 -13.04
C VAL A 288 7.43 -16.01 -13.95
N ARG A 289 7.43 -15.75 -15.25
CA ARG A 289 6.96 -16.70 -16.27
C ARG A 289 8.16 -17.48 -16.80
N LEU A 290 8.11 -18.80 -16.67
CA LEU A 290 9.11 -19.68 -17.25
C LEU A 290 8.90 -19.81 -18.77
N PRO A 291 9.97 -20.04 -19.55
CA PRO A 291 9.86 -20.31 -20.98
C PRO A 291 8.90 -21.47 -21.21
N THR A 292 7.89 -21.26 -22.06
CA THR A 292 6.95 -22.32 -22.42
C THR A 292 7.69 -23.41 -23.19
N ALA A 293 7.76 -24.62 -22.62
CA ALA A 293 8.40 -25.78 -23.23
C ALA A 293 7.63 -26.27 -24.48
N GLY A 294 7.81 -25.59 -25.61
CA GLY A 294 7.18 -25.98 -26.89
C GLY A 294 6.99 -24.86 -27.90
N ALA A 295 8.05 -24.15 -28.29
CA ALA A 295 8.00 -23.23 -29.43
C ALA A 295 9.29 -23.12 -30.28
N ASP A 296 10.22 -24.09 -30.19
CA ASP A 296 11.23 -24.30 -31.24
C ASP A 296 11.82 -25.72 -31.20
N ALA A 297 11.33 -26.57 -32.10
CA ALA A 297 11.91 -27.88 -32.44
C ALA A 297 11.54 -28.20 -33.90
N GLY A 298 12.30 -27.62 -34.83
CA GLY A 298 12.28 -27.94 -36.26
C GLY A 298 13.21 -29.09 -36.62
#